data_AF-A0A9P3CYN4-F1
#
_entry.id   AF-A0A9P3CYN4-F1
#
_cell.length_a   1.000
_cell.length_b   1.000
_cell.length_c   1.000
_cell.angle_alpha   90.00
_cell.angle_beta   90.00
_cell.angle_gamma   90.00
#
_symmetry.space_group_name_H-M   'P 1'
#
loop_
_entity.id
_entity.type
_entity.pdbx_description
1 polymer ?
#
loop_
_entity_poly.entity_id
_entity_poly.type
_entity_poly.pdbx_seq_one_letter_code
_entity_poly.pdbx_strand_id
1 'polypeptide(L)'
;MSMNNKQRWMGGVVLLGGGVLLAALLLKGNEEIKQVDVQPQTSTSPKLQAKPKQSAQEGQMVQLQPLAVDVETEKRLLEEQRRSREKAVAEQEARAAEFLAMQQQAEADAARKAAAEYAAINARRAAAQESSDNIPPEVAGSENKAKGQQTDTKKSVDLAKADADKKAAEAKRLAEADKKAAEAKRQAEADKKAAEAKRQAEADKKAAEAKRQAEADKKAAEAKRQAEADKKAAEAKRQAEADKKAAEAKRKAEAEKKAEAEKARELLENGDKKWMVQVALAANQANADAVVSKLRAKGYKVTTSPTSKGIRIMVGPAKDRDTADTTRKKITSDASLNMKSAWVIDWVPLDQRKSD
;
A
#
# COMPACT_ATOMS: atom_id res chain seq x y z
N MET A 1 24.86 -35.17 -1.90
CA MET A 1 23.58 -35.80 -2.29
C MET A 1 22.87 -34.84 -3.24
N SER A 2 22.80 -35.18 -4.52
CA SER A 2 22.19 -34.33 -5.55
C SER A 2 20.68 -34.34 -5.39
N MET A 3 20.08 -33.20 -5.06
CA MET A 3 18.63 -33.07 -4.93
C MET A 3 17.98 -32.98 -6.31
N ASN A 4 17.03 -33.89 -6.54
CA ASN A 4 16.38 -34.14 -7.81
C ASN A 4 15.56 -32.91 -8.27
N ASN A 5 15.86 -32.38 -9.46
CA ASN A 5 15.23 -31.15 -10.00
C ASN A 5 13.69 -31.21 -10.09
N LYS A 6 13.10 -32.43 -10.15
CA LYS A 6 11.64 -32.62 -10.13
C LYS A 6 10.99 -32.17 -8.81
N GLN A 7 11.69 -32.26 -7.68
CA GLN A 7 11.17 -31.85 -6.37
C GLN A 7 11.18 -30.32 -6.20
N ARG A 8 12.13 -29.63 -6.85
CA ARG A 8 12.21 -28.16 -6.87
C ARG A 8 11.15 -27.54 -7.78
N TRP A 9 10.80 -28.23 -8.87
CA TRP A 9 9.76 -27.78 -9.79
C TRP A 9 8.35 -27.94 -9.21
N MET A 10 8.06 -29.07 -8.54
CA MET A 10 6.76 -29.24 -7.86
C MET A 10 6.61 -28.32 -6.63
N GLY A 11 7.69 -28.02 -5.89
CA GLY A 11 7.65 -27.05 -4.79
C GLY A 11 7.35 -25.62 -5.25
N GLY A 12 7.82 -25.23 -6.44
CA GLY A 12 7.55 -23.90 -7.01
C GLY A 12 6.10 -23.69 -7.44
N VAL A 13 5.43 -24.74 -7.96
CA VAL A 13 4.04 -24.65 -8.41
C VAL A 13 3.06 -24.59 -7.23
N VAL A 14 3.34 -25.29 -6.12
CA VAL A 14 2.50 -25.24 -4.91
C VAL A 14 2.63 -23.90 -4.17
N LEU A 15 3.81 -23.28 -4.16
CA LEU A 15 4.01 -21.94 -3.58
C LEU A 15 3.35 -20.82 -4.39
N LEU A 16 3.33 -20.92 -5.73
CA LEU A 16 2.64 -19.96 -6.58
C LEU A 16 1.11 -20.15 -6.58
N GLY A 17 0.62 -21.39 -6.59
CA GLY A 17 -0.82 -21.68 -6.51
C GLY A 17 -1.42 -21.35 -5.13
N GLY A 18 -0.68 -21.63 -4.05
CA GLY A 18 -1.11 -21.32 -2.68
C GLY A 18 -1.11 -19.82 -2.38
N GLY A 19 -0.19 -19.05 -2.97
CA GLY A 19 -0.10 -17.59 -2.76
C GLY A 19 -1.28 -16.81 -3.36
N VAL A 20 -1.78 -17.23 -4.53
CA VAL A 20 -2.91 -16.55 -5.18
C VAL A 20 -4.23 -16.79 -4.45
N LEU A 21 -4.45 -18.00 -3.91
CA LEU A 21 -5.66 -18.32 -3.15
C LEU A 21 -5.71 -17.57 -1.80
N LEU A 22 -4.56 -17.44 -1.14
CA LEU A 22 -4.43 -16.68 0.12
C LEU A 22 -4.57 -15.18 -0.11
N ALA A 23 -4.06 -14.64 -1.22
CA ALA A 23 -4.27 -13.25 -1.61
C ALA A 23 -5.73 -12.94 -1.96
N ALA A 24 -6.43 -13.86 -2.65
CA ALA A 24 -7.86 -13.70 -2.97
C ALA A 24 -8.75 -13.74 -1.70
N LEU A 25 -8.42 -14.57 -0.71
CA LEU A 25 -9.15 -14.59 0.57
C LEU A 25 -8.89 -13.34 1.43
N LEU A 26 -7.68 -12.79 1.37
CA LEU A 26 -7.33 -11.55 2.09
C LEU A 26 -8.01 -10.31 1.46
N LEU A 27 -8.16 -10.29 0.14
CA LEU A 27 -8.79 -9.19 -0.58
C LEU A 27 -10.32 -9.21 -0.46
N LYS A 28 -10.93 -10.41 -0.40
CA LYS A 28 -12.38 -10.57 -0.21
C LYS A 28 -12.87 -10.29 1.21
N GLY A 29 -11.97 -10.26 2.21
CA GLY A 29 -12.30 -9.88 3.59
C GLY A 29 -12.22 -8.38 3.90
N ASN A 30 -11.75 -7.55 2.96
CA ASN A 30 -11.42 -6.14 3.23
C ASN A 30 -12.37 -5.12 2.57
N GLU A 31 -13.35 -5.57 1.78
CA GLU A 31 -14.35 -4.69 1.13
C GLU A 31 -15.66 -4.50 1.92
N GLU A 32 -15.87 -5.19 3.05
CA GLU A 32 -17.13 -5.07 3.83
C GLU A 32 -17.09 -4.04 4.98
N ILE A 33 -15.99 -3.32 5.23
CA ILE A 33 -15.83 -2.45 6.42
C ILE A 33 -15.69 -0.94 6.09
N LYS A 34 -16.26 -0.46 4.98
CA LYS A 34 -16.13 0.98 4.60
C LYS A 34 -17.43 1.71 4.24
N GLN A 35 -18.58 1.22 4.70
CA GLN A 35 -19.85 1.90 4.45
C GLN A 35 -20.69 2.08 5.72
N VAL A 36 -20.09 2.58 6.80
CA VAL A 36 -20.82 3.22 7.89
C VAL A 36 -20.02 4.44 8.33
N ASP A 37 -20.72 5.56 8.49
CA ASP A 37 -20.26 6.82 9.08
C ASP A 37 -19.64 7.87 8.15
N VAL A 38 -20.51 8.67 7.51
CA VAL A 38 -20.37 10.15 7.54
C VAL A 38 -21.77 10.76 7.63
N GLN A 39 -22.14 11.22 8.83
CA GLN A 39 -23.19 12.21 9.03
C GLN A 39 -22.62 13.31 9.95
N PRO A 40 -22.65 14.59 9.54
CA PRO A 40 -22.69 15.67 10.49
C PRO A 40 -24.04 16.39 10.43
N GLN A 41 -24.57 16.57 11.64
CA GLN A 41 -25.77 17.32 11.99
C GLN A 41 -25.60 18.80 11.64
N THR A 42 -26.65 19.43 11.08
CA THR A 42 -26.96 20.84 11.38
C THR A 42 -28.48 21.03 11.48
N SER A 43 -28.87 21.67 12.57
CA SER A 43 -30.20 22.12 12.93
C SER A 43 -30.51 23.46 12.27
N THR A 44 -31.75 23.70 11.84
CA THR A 44 -32.59 24.89 12.15
C THR A 44 -33.89 24.87 11.34
N SER A 45 -34.97 25.28 12.01
CA SER A 45 -36.37 25.29 11.60
C SER A 45 -36.68 26.15 10.35
N PRO A 46 -37.88 25.98 9.77
CA PRO A 46 -38.67 27.17 9.48
C PRO A 46 -40.05 27.16 10.14
N LYS A 47 -40.37 28.37 10.60
CA LYS A 47 -41.54 28.87 11.31
C LYS A 47 -42.80 28.80 10.43
N LEU A 48 -43.88 28.27 11.01
CA LEU A 48 -45.24 28.42 10.51
C LEU A 48 -45.65 29.90 10.39
N GLN A 49 -46.25 30.25 9.25
CA GLN A 49 -47.14 31.41 9.13
C GLN A 49 -48.55 30.92 8.79
N ALA A 50 -49.51 31.49 9.51
CA ALA A 50 -50.91 31.10 9.58
C ALA A 50 -51.80 31.81 8.56
N LYS A 51 -52.90 31.16 8.12
CA LYS A 51 -54.30 31.66 8.22
C LYS A 51 -55.32 30.58 7.81
N PRO A 52 -56.60 30.68 8.22
CA PRO A 52 -57.48 29.54 8.51
C PRO A 52 -58.81 29.49 7.71
N LYS A 53 -59.63 28.48 8.06
CA LYS A 53 -61.04 28.13 7.67
C LYS A 53 -61.14 27.13 6.50
N GLN A 54 -61.98 26.09 6.50
CA GLN A 54 -63.18 25.75 7.29
C GLN A 54 -63.53 24.24 7.16
N SER A 55 -64.02 23.65 8.26
CA SER A 55 -65.02 22.56 8.43
C SER A 55 -65.04 21.26 7.57
N ALA A 56 -65.05 20.16 8.34
CA ALA A 56 -65.85 18.92 8.24
C ALA A 56 -65.49 17.86 7.19
N GLN A 57 -64.97 16.71 7.64
CA GLN A 57 -65.68 15.41 7.63
C GLN A 57 -64.81 14.28 8.21
N GLU A 58 -65.53 13.30 8.74
CA GLU A 58 -65.08 12.15 9.53
C GLU A 58 -64.22 11.16 8.74
N GLY A 59 -63.38 10.41 9.49
CA GLY A 59 -62.99 9.05 9.16
C GLY A 59 -62.08 8.86 7.94
N GLN A 60 -60.76 8.96 8.12
CA GLN A 60 -59.86 8.19 7.26
C GLN A 60 -58.59 7.78 8.01
N MET A 61 -58.34 6.47 7.98
CA MET A 61 -57.19 5.80 8.56
C MET A 61 -55.90 6.48 8.12
N VAL A 62 -55.01 6.76 9.07
CA VAL A 62 -53.63 7.14 8.81
C VAL A 62 -52.92 5.91 8.23
N GLN A 63 -53.02 5.74 6.92
CA GLN A 63 -52.16 4.85 6.17
C GLN A 63 -50.76 5.48 6.16
N LEU A 64 -49.90 5.05 7.07
CA LEU A 64 -48.47 5.31 7.01
C LEU A 64 -47.97 4.72 5.69
N GLN A 65 -47.79 5.55 4.67
CA GLN A 65 -47.03 5.16 3.49
C GLN A 65 -45.56 4.98 3.94
N PRO A 66 -44.95 3.81 3.71
CA PRO A 66 -43.50 3.71 3.85
C PRO A 66 -42.89 4.65 2.80
N LEU A 67 -41.94 5.50 3.20
CA LEU A 67 -41.12 6.23 2.23
C LEU A 67 -40.32 5.20 1.41
N ALA A 68 -40.92 4.71 0.32
CA ALA A 68 -40.19 4.05 -0.73
C ALA A 68 -39.31 5.13 -1.36
N VAL A 69 -38.01 5.05 -1.09
CA VAL A 69 -37.00 5.82 -1.81
C VAL A 69 -37.25 5.55 -3.30
N ASP A 70 -37.44 6.63 -4.05
CA ASP A 70 -37.79 6.59 -5.46
C ASP A 70 -36.79 5.72 -6.25
N VAL A 71 -37.30 4.68 -6.93
CA VAL A 71 -36.55 3.64 -7.65
C VAL A 71 -35.62 4.25 -8.71
N GLU A 72 -35.96 5.43 -9.22
CA GLU A 72 -35.13 6.16 -10.18
C GLU A 72 -33.84 6.70 -9.55
N THR A 73 -33.91 7.12 -8.28
CA THR A 73 -32.74 7.57 -7.50
C THR A 73 -31.77 6.43 -7.20
N GLU A 74 -32.30 5.24 -6.88
CA GLU A 74 -31.47 4.04 -6.66
C GLU A 74 -30.78 3.57 -7.94
N LYS A 75 -31.49 3.61 -9.08
CA LYS A 75 -30.90 3.31 -10.39
C LYS A 75 -29.75 4.26 -10.72
N ARG A 76 -29.90 5.56 -10.48
CA ARG A 76 -28.81 6.51 -10.71
C ARG A 76 -27.61 6.27 -9.81
N LEU A 77 -27.84 5.95 -8.54
CA LEU A 77 -26.75 5.64 -7.61
C LEU A 77 -25.99 4.38 -8.03
N LEU A 78 -26.70 3.34 -8.48
CA LEU A 78 -26.10 2.11 -9.00
C LEU A 78 -25.32 2.31 -10.30
N GLU A 79 -25.85 3.10 -11.23
CA GLU A 79 -25.15 3.45 -12.47
C GLU A 79 -23.89 4.28 -12.20
N GLU A 80 -23.96 5.23 -11.26
CA GLU A 80 -22.80 6.02 -10.85
C GLU A 80 -21.72 5.15 -10.20
N GLN A 81 -22.12 4.19 -9.37
CA GLN A 81 -21.20 3.22 -8.76
C GLN A 81 -20.59 2.26 -9.79
N ARG A 82 -21.35 1.83 -10.81
CA ARG A 82 -20.81 1.05 -11.94
C ARG A 82 -19.80 1.87 -12.73
N ARG A 83 -20.14 3.11 -13.06
CA ARG A 83 -19.28 4.02 -13.82
C ARG A 83 -17.99 4.35 -13.05
N SER A 84 -18.06 4.49 -11.72
CA SER A 84 -16.85 4.70 -10.90
C SER A 84 -15.95 3.46 -10.90
N ARG A 85 -16.53 2.26 -10.85
CA ARG A 85 -15.78 0.99 -10.93
C ARG A 85 -15.14 0.80 -12.29
N GLU A 86 -15.89 1.01 -13.36
CA GLU A 86 -15.38 0.93 -14.74
C GLU A 86 -14.27 1.94 -14.97
N LYS A 87 -14.40 3.18 -14.46
CA LYS A 87 -13.35 4.19 -14.57
C LYS A 87 -12.08 3.80 -13.81
N ALA A 88 -12.22 3.23 -12.61
CA ALA A 88 -11.07 2.75 -11.83
C ALA A 88 -10.36 1.57 -12.50
N VAL A 89 -11.11 0.65 -13.11
CA VAL A 89 -10.55 -0.46 -13.89
C VAL A 89 -9.85 0.07 -15.14
N ALA A 90 -10.50 0.94 -15.90
CA ALA A 90 -9.92 1.55 -17.10
C ALA A 90 -8.63 2.33 -16.79
N GLU A 91 -8.54 3.01 -15.65
CA GLU A 91 -7.32 3.68 -15.22
C GLU A 91 -6.21 2.70 -14.84
N GLN A 92 -6.55 1.59 -14.17
CA GLN A 92 -5.58 0.52 -13.92
C GLN A 92 -5.07 -0.12 -15.21
N GLU A 93 -5.97 -0.41 -16.15
CA GLU A 93 -5.64 -0.97 -17.45
C GLU A 93 -4.78 0.00 -18.26
N ALA A 94 -5.07 1.29 -18.24
CA ALA A 94 -4.25 2.32 -18.89
C ALA A 94 -2.84 2.38 -18.29
N ARG A 95 -2.71 2.37 -16.95
CA ARG A 95 -1.39 2.34 -16.29
C ARG A 95 -0.61 1.06 -16.59
N ALA A 96 -1.29 -0.07 -16.66
CA ALA A 96 -0.68 -1.35 -17.03
C ALA A 96 -0.20 -1.34 -18.49
N ALA A 97 -1.02 -0.80 -19.40
CA ALA A 97 -0.66 -0.63 -20.80
C ALA A 97 0.53 0.32 -20.97
N GLU A 98 0.56 1.43 -20.23
CA GLU A 98 1.68 2.38 -20.24
C GLU A 98 2.97 1.74 -19.74
N PHE A 99 2.90 0.93 -18.67
CA PHE A 99 4.06 0.19 -18.17
C PHE A 99 4.60 -0.80 -19.19
N LEU A 100 3.70 -1.54 -19.86
CA LEU A 100 4.07 -2.51 -20.88
C LEU A 100 4.64 -1.84 -22.13
N ALA A 101 4.07 -0.70 -22.53
CA ALA A 101 4.60 0.13 -23.62
C ALA A 101 5.99 0.69 -23.28
N MET A 102 6.20 1.16 -22.05
CA MET A 102 7.51 1.62 -21.59
C MET A 102 8.53 0.48 -21.59
N GLN A 103 8.13 -0.73 -21.20
CA GLN A 103 8.99 -1.91 -21.28
C GLN A 103 9.36 -2.26 -22.72
N GLN A 104 8.39 -2.29 -23.63
CA GLN A 104 8.65 -2.56 -25.06
C GLN A 104 9.54 -1.48 -25.68
N GLN A 105 9.35 -0.21 -25.31
CA GLN A 105 10.19 0.87 -25.79
C GLN A 105 11.62 0.72 -25.29
N ALA A 106 11.81 0.41 -24.00
CA ALA A 106 13.14 0.16 -23.44
C ALA A 106 13.82 -1.04 -24.11
N GLU A 107 13.08 -2.10 -24.42
CA GLU A 107 13.59 -3.27 -25.15
C GLU A 107 13.96 -2.90 -26.60
N ALA A 108 13.12 -2.13 -27.30
CA ALA A 108 13.39 -1.67 -28.64
C ALA A 108 14.62 -0.75 -28.70
N ASP A 109 14.78 0.15 -27.73
CA ASP A 109 15.94 1.04 -27.64
C ASP A 109 17.22 0.27 -27.30
N ALA A 110 17.14 -0.72 -26.40
CA ALA A 110 18.25 -1.62 -26.11
C ALA A 110 18.65 -2.44 -27.35
N ALA A 111 17.67 -2.97 -28.09
CA ALA A 111 17.91 -3.72 -29.33
C ALA A 111 18.55 -2.83 -30.41
N ARG A 112 18.09 -1.59 -30.58
CA ARG A 112 18.71 -0.62 -31.50
C ARG A 112 20.13 -0.29 -31.11
N LYS A 113 20.39 -0.06 -29.82
CA LYS A 113 21.75 0.23 -29.32
C LYS A 113 22.68 -0.96 -29.52
N ALA A 114 22.21 -2.18 -29.24
CA ALA A 114 22.95 -3.41 -29.47
C ALA A 114 23.24 -3.64 -30.96
N ALA A 115 22.27 -3.39 -31.85
CA ALA A 115 22.46 -3.50 -33.29
C ALA A 115 23.47 -2.47 -33.82
N ALA A 116 23.42 -1.23 -33.33
CA ALA A 116 24.39 -0.19 -33.69
C ALA A 116 25.81 -0.54 -33.22
N GLU A 117 25.95 -1.07 -32.00
CA GLU A 117 27.24 -1.51 -31.46
C GLU A 117 27.79 -2.71 -32.24
N TYR A 118 26.94 -3.69 -32.57
CA TYR A 118 27.32 -4.83 -33.39
C TYR A 118 27.77 -4.40 -34.80
N ALA A 119 27.04 -3.47 -35.42
CA ALA A 119 27.41 -2.90 -36.71
C ALA A 119 28.76 -2.16 -36.64
N ALA A 120 29.00 -1.39 -35.57
CA ALA A 120 30.28 -0.70 -35.36
C ALA A 120 31.45 -1.68 -35.14
N ILE A 121 31.23 -2.77 -34.41
CA ILE A 121 32.23 -3.83 -34.23
C ILE A 121 32.53 -4.51 -35.56
N ASN A 122 31.49 -4.82 -36.35
CA ASN A 122 31.68 -5.45 -37.64
C ASN A 122 32.41 -4.53 -38.63
N ALA A 123 32.07 -3.24 -38.65
CA ALA A 123 32.78 -2.23 -39.44
C ALA A 123 34.25 -2.09 -39.02
N ARG A 124 34.56 -2.10 -37.72
CA ARG A 124 35.95 -2.12 -37.23
C ARG A 124 36.69 -3.39 -37.64
N ARG A 125 36.03 -4.55 -37.59
CA ARG A 125 36.63 -5.82 -38.03
C ARG A 125 36.92 -5.80 -39.52
N ALA A 126 35.99 -5.29 -40.34
CA ALA A 126 36.17 -5.14 -41.78
C ALA A 126 37.33 -4.17 -42.10
N ALA A 127 37.36 -2.99 -41.48
CA ALA A 127 38.44 -2.02 -41.66
C ALA A 127 39.81 -2.57 -41.22
N ALA A 128 39.86 -3.38 -40.15
CA ALA A 128 41.09 -4.03 -39.71
C ALA A 128 41.57 -5.11 -40.71
N GLN A 129 40.66 -5.86 -41.32
CA GLN A 129 40.96 -6.83 -42.38
C GLN A 129 41.50 -6.12 -43.64
N GLU A 130 40.87 -5.02 -44.07
CA GLU A 130 41.36 -4.21 -45.19
C GLU A 130 42.75 -3.59 -44.90
N SER A 131 43.02 -3.18 -43.66
CA SER A 131 44.35 -2.67 -43.28
C SER A 131 45.43 -3.75 -43.23
N SER A 132 45.05 -5.03 -43.09
CA SER A 132 46.00 -6.16 -43.12
C SER A 132 46.31 -6.67 -44.54
N ASP A 133 45.51 -6.28 -45.54
CA ASP A 133 45.71 -6.61 -46.96
C ASP A 133 46.62 -5.59 -47.68
N ASN A 134 47.16 -4.62 -46.93
CA ASN A 134 48.04 -3.56 -47.44
C ASN A 134 49.52 -3.78 -47.05
N ILE A 135 49.97 -5.04 -47.05
CA ILE A 135 51.39 -5.39 -47.00
C ILE A 135 51.90 -5.30 -48.45
N PRO A 136 52.76 -4.32 -48.80
CA PRO A 136 53.25 -4.16 -50.16
C PRO A 136 54.02 -5.42 -50.60
N PRO A 137 53.85 -5.91 -51.83
CA PRO A 137 54.65 -7.03 -52.33
C PRO A 137 56.11 -6.60 -52.39
N GLU A 138 56.98 -7.28 -51.62
CA GLU A 138 58.42 -7.25 -51.87
C GLU A 138 58.66 -7.71 -53.30
N VAL A 139 58.99 -6.74 -54.15
CA VAL A 139 59.53 -6.96 -55.47
C VAL A 139 60.82 -7.76 -55.36
N ALA A 140 60.78 -8.94 -55.96
CA ALA A 140 61.95 -9.67 -56.41
C ALA A 140 62.90 -8.75 -57.20
N GLY A 141 64.20 -8.90 -57.00
CA GLY A 141 65.21 -8.33 -57.89
C GLY A 141 66.37 -7.64 -57.17
N SER A 142 67.20 -8.42 -56.48
CA SER A 142 68.62 -8.09 -56.41
C SER A 142 69.17 -8.02 -57.84
N GLU A 143 69.85 -6.93 -58.21
CA GLU A 143 71.16 -6.92 -58.91
C GLU A 143 71.45 -5.61 -59.66
N ASN A 144 72.47 -4.92 -59.14
CA ASN A 144 73.57 -4.26 -59.86
C ASN A 144 73.32 -2.93 -60.62
N LYS A 145 74.05 -1.86 -60.22
CA LYS A 145 75.18 -1.26 -60.98
C LYS A 145 75.54 0.15 -60.46
N ALA A 146 76.71 0.29 -59.83
CA ALA A 146 77.62 1.43 -60.04
C ALA A 146 78.97 1.16 -59.36
N LYS A 147 79.98 0.90 -60.20
CA LYS A 147 81.41 0.71 -59.91
C LYS A 147 82.15 2.01 -60.25
N GLY A 148 83.29 2.27 -59.60
CA GLY A 148 84.33 3.20 -60.08
C GLY A 148 85.13 3.86 -58.94
N GLN A 149 86.11 3.19 -58.31
CA GLN A 149 87.56 3.11 -58.67
C GLN A 149 88.38 4.29 -58.09
N GLN A 150 89.17 4.08 -57.01
CA GLN A 150 90.65 3.88 -56.96
C GLN A 150 91.42 5.22 -57.14
N THR A 151 92.47 5.66 -56.42
CA THR A 151 93.73 5.04 -55.96
C THR A 151 94.49 6.00 -55.01
N ASP A 152 95.15 5.41 -54.02
CA ASP A 152 96.53 5.60 -53.52
C ASP A 152 97.41 6.86 -53.76
N THR A 153 97.86 7.39 -52.62
CA THR A 153 99.23 7.80 -52.19
C THR A 153 100.18 8.68 -53.05
N LYS A 154 100.44 9.86 -52.46
CA LYS A 154 101.76 10.43 -52.05
C LYS A 154 102.59 11.24 -53.07
N LYS A 155 102.92 12.48 -52.64
CA LYS A 155 104.17 13.29 -52.78
C LYS A 155 103.80 14.77 -53.08
N SER A 156 103.76 15.69 -52.10
CA SER A 156 104.88 16.54 -51.61
C SER A 156 105.58 17.28 -52.75
N VAL A 157 105.87 18.59 -52.82
CA VAL A 157 105.88 19.79 -51.96
C VAL A 157 105.83 20.94 -53.00
N ASP A 158 105.12 22.06 -52.85
CA ASP A 158 105.62 23.34 -52.33
C ASP A 158 104.69 24.42 -52.92
N LEU A 159 104.18 25.31 -52.08
CA LEU A 159 104.00 26.75 -52.31
C LEU A 159 103.24 27.33 -51.11
N ALA A 160 104.01 27.47 -50.04
CA ALA A 160 103.66 28.20 -48.85
C ALA A 160 103.39 29.68 -49.19
N LYS A 161 102.13 30.13 -49.04
CA LYS A 161 101.69 31.46 -48.52
C LYS A 161 100.19 31.77 -48.73
N ALA A 162 99.31 30.75 -48.77
CA ALA A 162 97.85 30.97 -48.75
C ALA A 162 97.11 30.15 -47.66
N ASP A 163 97.82 29.36 -46.86
CA ASP A 163 97.22 28.38 -45.92
C ASP A 163 96.99 28.95 -44.50
N ALA A 164 97.69 30.02 -44.11
CA ALA A 164 97.56 30.60 -42.76
C ALA A 164 96.25 31.40 -42.58
N ASP A 165 95.80 32.13 -43.61
CA ASP A 165 94.58 32.95 -43.53
C ASP A 165 93.29 32.11 -43.62
N LYS A 166 93.31 31.04 -44.43
CA LYS A 166 92.17 30.13 -44.58
C LYS A 166 91.94 29.30 -43.31
N LYS A 167 93.00 28.86 -42.64
CA LYS A 167 92.93 28.07 -41.40
C LYS A 167 92.45 28.90 -40.19
N ALA A 168 92.76 30.20 -40.15
CA ALA A 168 92.24 31.11 -39.14
C ALA A 168 90.74 31.44 -39.35
N ALA A 169 90.31 31.61 -40.60
CA ALA A 169 88.90 31.81 -40.94
C ALA A 169 88.04 30.55 -40.70
N GLU A 170 88.58 29.37 -40.98
CA GLU A 170 87.91 28.08 -40.74
C GLU A 170 87.81 27.79 -39.23
N ALA A 171 88.87 28.02 -38.45
CA ALA A 171 88.84 27.88 -36.99
C ALA A 171 87.80 28.81 -36.33
N LYS A 172 87.66 30.04 -36.84
CA LYS A 172 86.63 30.99 -36.33
C LYS A 172 85.21 30.55 -36.68
N ARG A 173 84.99 29.97 -37.88
CA ARG A 173 83.69 29.39 -38.27
C ARG A 173 83.33 28.14 -37.48
N LEU A 174 84.28 27.26 -37.17
CA LEU A 174 84.03 26.09 -36.32
C LEU A 174 83.69 26.51 -34.87
N ALA A 175 84.36 27.54 -34.33
CA ALA A 175 84.04 28.05 -33.00
C ALA A 175 82.65 28.73 -32.93
N GLU A 176 82.23 29.44 -33.97
CA GLU A 176 80.89 30.02 -34.06
C GLU A 176 79.81 28.94 -34.23
N ALA A 177 80.09 27.89 -35.01
CA ALA A 177 79.19 26.75 -35.18
C ALA A 177 79.03 25.94 -33.88
N ASP A 178 80.11 25.73 -33.12
CA ASP A 178 80.07 25.02 -31.84
C ASP A 178 79.30 25.82 -30.78
N LYS A 179 79.47 27.15 -30.74
CA LYS A 179 78.70 28.03 -29.86
C LYS A 179 77.21 28.00 -30.17
N LYS A 180 76.84 27.99 -31.45
CA LYS A 180 75.43 27.91 -31.89
C LYS A 180 74.81 26.54 -31.62
N ALA A 181 75.58 25.46 -31.74
CA ALA A 181 75.15 24.11 -31.37
C ALA A 181 74.97 23.97 -29.83
N ALA A 182 75.86 24.57 -29.03
CA ALA A 182 75.74 24.60 -27.58
C ALA A 182 74.53 25.42 -27.10
N GLU A 183 74.23 26.54 -27.76
CA GLU A 183 73.06 27.37 -27.47
C GLU A 183 71.75 26.65 -27.85
N ALA A 184 71.70 26.00 -29.02
CA ALA A 184 70.56 25.19 -29.43
C ALA A 184 70.31 24.00 -28.48
N LYS A 185 71.37 23.37 -27.97
CA LYS A 185 71.26 22.29 -26.98
C LYS A 185 70.72 22.79 -25.64
N ARG A 186 71.15 23.96 -25.17
CA ARG A 186 70.62 24.59 -23.95
C ARG A 186 69.14 24.98 -24.09
N GLN A 187 68.74 25.51 -25.24
CA GLN A 187 67.35 25.85 -25.51
C GLN A 187 66.46 24.59 -25.52
N ALA A 188 66.88 23.52 -26.20
CA ALA A 188 66.15 22.25 -26.20
C ALA A 188 66.02 21.61 -24.80
N GLU A 189 67.04 21.74 -23.95
CA GLU A 189 66.98 21.25 -22.56
C GLU A 189 66.03 22.08 -21.70
N ALA A 190 66.00 23.41 -21.90
CA ALA A 190 65.07 24.31 -21.22
C ALA A 190 63.60 24.04 -21.63
N ASP A 191 63.34 23.86 -22.93
CA ASP A 191 62.01 23.52 -23.46
C ASP A 191 61.52 22.15 -22.97
N LYS A 192 62.43 21.16 -22.86
CA LYS A 192 62.11 19.85 -22.29
C LYS A 192 61.71 19.94 -20.81
N LYS A 193 62.44 20.73 -20.01
CA LYS A 193 62.13 20.97 -18.59
C LYS A 193 60.79 21.70 -18.41
N ALA A 194 60.51 22.69 -19.25
CA ALA A 194 59.23 23.41 -19.22
C ALA A 194 58.04 22.49 -19.59
N ALA A 195 58.21 21.62 -20.59
CA ALA A 195 57.20 20.64 -20.97
C ALA A 195 56.96 19.58 -19.89
N GLU A 196 58.01 19.12 -19.20
CA GLU A 196 57.91 18.17 -18.10
C GLU A 196 57.21 18.79 -16.87
N ALA A 197 57.57 20.02 -16.50
CA ALA A 197 56.90 20.76 -15.43
C ALA A 197 55.40 20.98 -15.71
N LYS A 198 55.05 21.29 -16.97
CA LYS A 198 53.64 21.45 -17.38
C LYS A 198 52.86 20.13 -17.31
N ARG A 199 53.46 19.01 -17.71
CA ARG A 199 52.84 17.67 -17.59
C ARG A 199 52.64 17.25 -16.14
N GLN A 200 53.60 17.53 -15.26
CA GLN A 200 53.49 17.23 -13.84
C GLN A 200 52.35 18.03 -13.19
N ALA A 201 52.28 19.34 -13.46
CA ALA A 201 51.19 20.19 -12.96
C ALA A 201 49.80 19.74 -13.45
N GLU A 202 49.69 19.27 -14.70
CA GLU A 202 48.43 18.75 -15.25
C GLU A 202 48.04 17.41 -14.60
N ALA A 203 49.01 16.53 -14.34
CA ALA A 203 48.80 15.27 -13.64
C ALA A 203 48.35 15.48 -12.18
N ASP A 204 49.00 16.40 -11.45
CA ASP A 204 48.62 16.75 -10.07
C ASP A 204 47.22 17.37 -10.00
N LYS A 205 46.85 18.23 -10.97
CA LYS A 205 45.50 18.79 -11.06
C LYS A 205 44.45 17.70 -11.30
N LYS A 206 44.73 16.76 -12.20
CA LYS A 206 43.81 15.65 -12.52
C LYS A 206 43.65 14.67 -11.36
N ALA A 207 44.72 14.41 -10.60
CA ALA A 207 44.67 13.60 -9.39
C ALA A 207 43.86 14.28 -8.28
N ALA A 208 44.02 15.60 -8.09
CA ALA A 208 43.25 16.36 -7.12
C ALA A 208 41.74 16.41 -7.48
N GLU A 209 41.42 16.55 -8.75
CA GLU A 209 40.03 16.53 -9.25
C GLU A 209 39.38 15.15 -9.08
N ALA A 210 40.10 14.08 -9.42
CA ALA A 210 39.63 12.70 -9.20
C ALA A 210 39.37 12.41 -7.72
N LYS A 211 40.23 12.90 -6.82
CA LYS A 211 40.06 12.74 -5.36
C LYS A 211 38.83 13.49 -4.84
N ARG A 212 38.58 14.72 -5.32
CA ARG A 212 37.38 15.50 -4.97
C ARG A 212 36.10 14.83 -5.49
N GLN A 213 36.12 14.29 -6.70
CA GLN A 213 34.97 13.59 -7.27
C GLN A 213 34.65 12.32 -6.45
N ALA A 214 35.66 11.51 -6.12
CA ALA A 214 35.47 10.33 -5.28
C ALA A 214 34.93 10.65 -3.88
N GLU A 215 35.35 11.76 -3.27
CA GLU A 215 34.83 12.22 -1.98
C GLU A 215 33.37 12.69 -2.09
N ALA A 216 33.03 13.41 -3.17
CA ALA A 216 31.66 13.84 -3.45
C ALA A 216 30.71 12.66 -3.68
N ASP A 217 31.13 11.67 -4.48
CA ASP A 217 30.37 10.44 -4.75
C ASP A 217 30.16 9.61 -3.48
N LYS A 218 31.19 9.51 -2.62
CA LYS A 218 31.06 8.82 -1.33
C LYS A 218 30.05 9.51 -0.42
N LYS A 219 30.07 10.84 -0.36
CA LYS A 219 29.14 11.65 0.46
C LYS A 219 27.70 11.56 -0.06
N ALA A 220 27.51 11.54 -1.38
CA ALA A 220 26.21 11.35 -2.01
C ALA A 220 25.65 9.93 -1.75
N ALA A 221 26.50 8.90 -1.81
CA ALA A 221 26.11 7.52 -1.50
C ALA A 221 25.72 7.33 -0.03
N GLU A 222 26.44 7.97 0.89
CA GLU A 222 26.13 7.95 2.33
C GLU A 222 24.81 8.67 2.63
N ALA A 223 24.59 9.86 2.06
CA ALA A 223 23.33 10.59 2.18
C ALA A 223 22.13 9.77 1.65
N LYS A 224 22.31 9.07 0.53
CA LYS A 224 21.27 8.21 -0.06
C LYS A 224 20.94 7.01 0.84
N ARG A 225 21.95 6.38 1.44
CA ARG A 225 21.75 5.29 2.41
C ARG A 225 21.03 5.74 3.68
N GLN A 226 21.38 6.92 4.19
CA GLN A 226 20.72 7.48 5.36
C GLN A 226 19.24 7.77 5.08
N ALA A 227 18.94 8.42 3.94
CA ALA A 227 17.56 8.69 3.53
C ALA A 227 16.73 7.41 3.33
N GLU A 228 17.33 6.34 2.80
CA GLU A 228 16.65 5.05 2.63
C GLU A 228 16.39 4.36 3.98
N ALA A 229 17.34 4.43 4.92
CA ALA A 229 17.18 3.91 6.27
C ALA A 229 16.07 4.65 7.04
N ASP A 230 16.04 5.98 6.97
CA ASP A 230 15.00 6.81 7.59
C ASP A 230 13.61 6.53 6.99
N LYS A 231 13.52 6.34 5.67
CA LYS A 231 12.26 5.96 5.01
C LYS A 231 11.77 4.59 5.49
N LYS A 232 12.67 3.61 5.61
CA LYS A 232 12.33 2.25 6.07
C LYS A 232 11.89 2.22 7.53
N ALA A 233 12.52 3.03 8.39
CA ALA A 233 12.12 3.20 9.79
C ALA A 233 10.73 3.86 9.92
N ALA A 234 10.44 4.88 9.10
CA ALA A 234 9.13 5.54 9.08
C ALA A 234 8.02 4.61 8.58
N GLU A 235 8.30 3.77 7.57
CA GLU A 235 7.35 2.78 7.04
C GLU A 235 7.05 1.69 8.07
N ALA A 236 8.07 1.15 8.75
CA ALA A 236 7.89 0.17 9.82
C ALA A 236 7.03 0.72 10.98
N LYS A 237 7.22 1.99 11.35
CA LYS A 237 6.41 2.64 12.39
C LYS A 237 4.95 2.82 11.98
N ARG A 238 4.69 3.19 10.72
CA ARG A 238 3.31 3.29 10.18
C ARG A 238 2.61 1.93 10.13
N GLN A 239 3.33 0.88 9.75
CA GLN A 239 2.76 -0.47 9.71
C GLN A 239 2.38 -0.94 11.12
N ALA A 240 3.26 -0.77 12.11
CA ALA A 240 2.98 -1.13 13.50
C ALA A 240 1.77 -0.36 14.08
N GLU A 241 1.59 0.91 13.72
CA GLU A 241 0.44 1.71 14.15
C GLU A 241 -0.87 1.24 13.48
N ALA A 242 -0.82 0.89 12.20
CA ALA A 242 -1.96 0.34 11.46
C ALA A 242 -2.40 -1.02 12.02
N ASP A 243 -1.46 -1.92 12.30
CA ASP A 243 -1.73 -3.23 12.91
C ASP A 243 -2.35 -3.09 14.30
N LYS A 244 -1.87 -2.16 15.13
CA LYS A 244 -2.45 -1.89 16.45
C LYS A 244 -3.89 -1.38 16.33
N LYS A 245 -4.18 -0.50 15.38
CA LYS A 245 -5.52 0.06 15.15
C LYS A 245 -6.49 -0.99 14.62
N ALA A 246 -6.02 -1.88 13.74
CA ALA A 246 -6.81 -3.02 13.25
C ALA A 246 -7.13 -4.02 14.38
N ALA A 247 -6.17 -4.32 15.25
CA ALA A 247 -6.39 -5.20 16.40
C ALA A 247 -7.39 -4.61 17.41
N GLU A 248 -7.32 -3.30 17.67
CA GLU A 248 -8.28 -2.62 18.55
C GLU A 248 -9.69 -2.60 17.96
N ALA A 249 -9.83 -2.32 16.66
CA ALA A 249 -11.12 -2.36 15.97
C ALA A 249 -11.75 -3.76 16.01
N LYS A 250 -10.94 -4.82 15.82
CA LYS A 250 -11.41 -6.21 15.89
C LYS A 250 -11.91 -6.59 17.28
N ARG A 251 -11.22 -6.13 18.34
CA ARG A 251 -11.67 -6.33 19.73
C ARG A 251 -12.97 -5.60 20.05
N LYS A 252 -13.14 -4.37 19.56
CA LYS A 252 -14.39 -3.61 19.73
C LYS A 252 -15.56 -4.31 19.03
N ALA A 253 -15.37 -4.75 17.79
CA ALA A 253 -16.38 -5.50 17.05
C ALA A 253 -16.76 -6.83 17.72
N GLU A 254 -15.79 -7.56 18.28
CA GLU A 254 -16.08 -8.80 19.02
C GLU A 254 -16.83 -8.52 20.33
N ALA A 255 -16.49 -7.45 21.05
CA ALA A 255 -17.19 -7.05 22.27
C ALA A 255 -18.63 -6.61 21.98
N GLU A 256 -18.85 -5.86 20.90
CA GLU A 256 -20.17 -5.41 20.47
C GLU A 256 -21.04 -6.60 20.02
N LYS A 257 -20.47 -7.55 19.26
CA LYS A 257 -21.19 -8.78 18.87
C LYS A 257 -21.53 -9.67 20.08
N LYS A 258 -20.67 -9.72 21.10
CA LYS A 258 -20.98 -10.42 22.36
C LYS A 258 -22.08 -9.72 23.14
N ALA A 259 -22.04 -8.39 23.25
CA ALA A 259 -23.08 -7.61 23.91
C ALA A 259 -24.42 -7.75 23.18
N GLU A 260 -24.43 -7.73 21.85
CA GLU A 260 -25.64 -7.93 21.05
C GLU A 260 -26.17 -9.37 21.16
N ALA A 261 -25.29 -10.37 21.17
CA ALA A 261 -25.68 -11.76 21.40
C ALA A 261 -26.24 -11.99 22.82
N GLU A 262 -25.71 -11.30 23.83
CA GLU A 262 -26.23 -11.34 25.19
C GLU A 262 -27.60 -10.64 25.27
N LYS A 263 -27.74 -9.48 24.63
CA LYS A 263 -29.03 -8.75 24.53
C LYS A 263 -30.08 -9.53 23.76
N ALA A 264 -29.69 -10.21 22.69
CA ALA A 264 -30.56 -11.10 21.92
C ALA A 264 -30.95 -12.34 22.72
N ARG A 265 -30.04 -12.90 23.53
CA ARG A 265 -30.36 -14.00 24.46
C ARG A 265 -31.31 -13.54 25.55
N GLU A 266 -31.09 -12.37 26.14
CA GLU A 266 -31.97 -11.77 27.14
C GLU A 266 -33.35 -11.46 26.55
N LEU A 267 -33.42 -10.93 25.33
CA LEU A 267 -34.68 -10.72 24.61
C LEU A 267 -35.35 -12.03 24.21
N LEU A 268 -34.63 -13.10 23.88
CA LEU A 268 -35.24 -14.39 23.55
C LEU A 268 -35.70 -15.14 24.81
N GLU A 269 -35.01 -14.95 25.93
CA GLU A 269 -35.33 -15.55 27.22
C GLU A 269 -36.45 -14.80 27.96
N ASN A 270 -36.57 -13.48 27.77
CA ASN A 270 -37.56 -12.64 28.46
C ASN A 270 -38.63 -12.01 27.54
N GLY A 271 -38.47 -12.04 26.22
CA GLY A 271 -39.22 -11.21 25.25
C GLY A 271 -40.71 -11.52 25.11
N ASP A 272 -41.20 -12.66 25.58
CA ASP A 272 -42.63 -13.02 25.48
C ASP A 272 -43.23 -13.58 26.79
N LYS A 273 -42.46 -13.61 27.89
CA LYS A 273 -42.94 -14.16 29.17
C LYS A 273 -43.78 -13.12 29.90
N LYS A 274 -45.08 -13.39 30.04
CA LYS A 274 -45.99 -12.56 30.83
C LYS A 274 -46.04 -13.10 32.26
N TRP A 275 -45.60 -12.32 33.22
CA TRP A 275 -45.58 -12.72 34.62
C TRP A 275 -46.89 -12.30 35.30
N MET A 276 -47.49 -13.18 36.09
CA MET A 276 -48.66 -12.87 36.91
C MET A 276 -48.40 -13.28 38.36
N VAL A 277 -49.05 -12.62 39.31
CA VAL A 277 -49.02 -13.06 40.72
C VAL A 277 -50.27 -13.87 41.01
N GLN A 278 -50.15 -15.18 41.25
CA GLN A 278 -51.25 -15.98 41.76
C GLN A 278 -51.41 -15.72 43.26
N VAL A 279 -52.57 -15.23 43.66
CA VAL A 279 -52.81 -14.78 45.03
C VAL A 279 -53.62 -15.81 45.83
N ALA A 280 -54.58 -16.45 45.18
CA ALA A 280 -55.43 -17.47 45.79
C ALA A 280 -56.01 -18.43 44.74
N LEU A 281 -56.47 -19.59 45.21
CA LEU A 281 -57.27 -20.56 44.47
C LEU A 281 -58.59 -20.73 45.23
N ALA A 282 -59.69 -20.21 44.69
CA ALA A 282 -61.00 -20.27 45.32
C ALA A 282 -61.74 -21.54 44.90
N ALA A 283 -62.45 -22.18 45.84
CA ALA A 283 -63.20 -23.40 45.57
C ALA A 283 -64.46 -23.17 44.69
N ASN A 284 -65.02 -21.96 44.70
CA ASN A 284 -66.22 -21.60 43.94
C ASN A 284 -66.17 -20.14 43.45
N GLN A 285 -67.09 -19.78 42.54
CA GLN A 285 -67.14 -18.46 41.90
C GLN A 285 -67.39 -17.33 42.90
N ALA A 286 -68.33 -17.51 43.83
CA ALA A 286 -68.63 -16.50 44.86
C ALA A 286 -67.41 -16.14 45.73
N ASN A 287 -66.63 -17.15 46.15
CA ASN A 287 -65.40 -16.95 46.91
C ASN A 287 -64.32 -16.26 46.04
N ALA A 288 -64.28 -16.56 44.74
CA ALA A 288 -63.37 -15.89 43.82
C ALA A 288 -63.73 -14.40 43.68
N ASP A 289 -65.00 -14.08 43.47
CA ASP A 289 -65.49 -12.72 43.28
C ASP A 289 -65.28 -11.85 44.52
N ALA A 290 -65.44 -12.42 45.71
CA ALA A 290 -65.15 -11.73 46.97
C ALA A 290 -63.67 -11.32 47.07
N VAL A 291 -62.76 -12.21 46.70
CA VAL A 291 -61.31 -11.95 46.70
C VAL A 291 -60.92 -10.96 45.60
N VAL A 292 -61.50 -11.11 44.41
CA VAL A 292 -61.31 -10.19 43.28
C VAL A 292 -61.76 -8.77 43.65
N SER A 293 -62.90 -8.63 44.32
CA SER A 293 -63.43 -7.34 44.75
C SER A 293 -62.50 -6.63 45.74
N LYS A 294 -61.93 -7.36 46.71
CA LYS A 294 -60.93 -6.81 47.65
C LYS A 294 -59.67 -6.33 46.94
N LEU A 295 -59.15 -7.12 46.00
CA LEU A 295 -57.94 -6.78 45.24
C LEU A 295 -58.18 -5.60 44.28
N ARG A 296 -59.33 -5.56 43.59
CA ARG A 296 -59.71 -4.43 42.73
C ARG A 296 -59.96 -3.15 43.52
N ALA A 297 -60.55 -3.24 44.72
CA ALA A 297 -60.72 -2.10 45.62
C ALA A 297 -59.38 -1.47 46.03
N LYS A 298 -58.30 -2.27 46.07
CA LYS A 298 -56.92 -1.81 46.29
C LYS A 298 -56.21 -1.32 45.02
N GLY A 299 -56.92 -1.28 43.88
CA GLY A 299 -56.38 -0.82 42.59
C GLY A 299 -55.60 -1.87 41.81
N TYR A 300 -55.59 -3.14 42.26
CA TYR A 300 -54.91 -4.20 41.52
C TYR A 300 -55.73 -4.66 40.31
N LYS A 301 -55.06 -4.91 39.18
CA LYS A 301 -55.67 -5.54 38.01
C LYS A 301 -55.76 -7.05 38.24
N VAL A 302 -56.97 -7.59 38.39
CA VAL A 302 -57.19 -9.00 38.73
C VAL A 302 -57.83 -9.75 37.56
N THR A 303 -57.25 -10.90 37.22
CA THR A 303 -57.73 -11.85 36.22
C THR A 303 -58.01 -13.20 36.89
N THR A 304 -59.16 -13.80 36.60
CA THR A 304 -59.53 -15.13 37.07
C THR A 304 -59.44 -16.15 35.95
N SER A 305 -59.02 -17.36 36.25
CA SER A 305 -58.94 -18.46 35.29
C SER A 305 -59.52 -19.73 35.94
N PRO A 306 -60.50 -20.39 35.31
CA PRO A 306 -61.05 -21.65 35.82
C PRO A 306 -60.00 -22.77 35.69
N THR A 307 -59.88 -23.58 36.73
CA THR A 307 -59.00 -24.76 36.76
C THR A 307 -59.79 -25.96 37.30
N SER A 308 -59.27 -27.17 37.10
CA SER A 308 -59.91 -28.40 37.61
C SER A 308 -60.07 -28.45 39.14
N LYS A 309 -59.30 -27.64 39.89
CA LYS A 309 -59.31 -27.58 41.35
C LYS A 309 -60.04 -26.36 41.91
N GLY A 310 -60.64 -25.54 41.05
CA GLY A 310 -61.29 -24.27 41.44
C GLY A 310 -60.85 -23.10 40.56
N ILE A 311 -61.14 -21.88 41.00
CA ILE A 311 -60.89 -20.66 40.23
C ILE A 311 -59.61 -20.00 40.73
N ARG A 312 -58.63 -19.91 39.84
CA ARG A 312 -57.35 -19.25 40.12
C ARG A 312 -57.52 -17.75 40.00
N ILE A 313 -57.04 -17.02 41.00
CA ILE A 313 -57.10 -15.55 41.05
C ILE A 313 -55.68 -15.01 40.92
N MET A 314 -55.47 -14.22 39.88
CA MET A 314 -54.15 -13.72 39.50
C MET A 314 -54.17 -12.20 39.37
N VAL A 315 -53.07 -11.55 39.73
CA VAL A 315 -52.92 -10.09 39.67
C VAL A 315 -51.88 -9.72 38.62
N GLY A 316 -52.36 -8.94 37.65
CA GLY A 316 -51.60 -8.11 36.70
C GLY A 316 -50.68 -8.84 35.74
N PRO A 317 -50.77 -8.61 34.41
CA PRO A 317 -49.69 -8.98 33.52
C PRO A 317 -48.52 -8.02 33.74
N ALA A 318 -47.46 -8.52 34.35
CA ALA A 318 -46.18 -7.85 34.47
C ALA A 318 -45.29 -8.26 33.30
N LYS A 319 -44.54 -7.28 32.78
CA LYS A 319 -43.57 -7.49 31.69
C LYS A 319 -42.36 -8.30 32.16
N ASP A 320 -42.04 -8.22 33.44
CA ASP A 320 -40.84 -8.81 34.04
C ASP A 320 -41.16 -9.47 35.38
N ARG A 321 -40.36 -10.49 35.73
CA ARG A 321 -40.50 -11.25 36.98
C ARG A 321 -40.37 -10.35 38.21
N ASP A 322 -39.43 -9.42 38.21
CA ASP A 322 -39.19 -8.49 39.32
C ASP A 322 -40.38 -7.57 39.61
N THR A 323 -41.08 -7.14 38.56
CA THR A 323 -42.30 -6.34 38.68
C THR A 323 -43.44 -7.16 39.30
N ALA A 324 -43.56 -8.44 38.91
CA ALA A 324 -44.49 -9.37 39.54
C ALA A 324 -44.11 -9.66 41.00
N ASP A 325 -42.84 -9.86 41.31
CA ASP A 325 -42.36 -10.14 42.67
C ASP A 325 -42.54 -8.94 43.60
N THR A 326 -42.38 -7.72 43.09
CA THR A 326 -42.70 -6.49 43.83
C THR A 326 -44.19 -6.43 44.16
N THR A 327 -45.05 -6.79 43.21
CA THR A 327 -46.50 -6.82 43.41
C THR A 327 -46.91 -7.92 44.41
N ARG A 328 -46.29 -9.11 44.32
CA ARG A 328 -46.43 -10.19 45.29
C ARG A 328 -46.09 -9.71 46.69
N LYS A 329 -44.93 -9.08 46.87
CA LYS A 329 -44.50 -8.52 48.17
C LYS A 329 -45.52 -7.53 48.71
N LYS A 330 -46.01 -6.59 47.89
CA LYS A 330 -47.04 -5.62 48.30
C LYS A 330 -48.34 -6.29 48.77
N ILE A 331 -48.80 -7.31 48.05
CA ILE A 331 -50.02 -8.07 48.41
C ILE A 331 -49.81 -8.86 49.69
N THR A 332 -48.65 -9.50 49.86
CA THR A 332 -48.33 -10.28 51.07
C THR A 332 -48.10 -9.40 52.30
N SER A 333 -47.54 -8.20 52.13
CA SER A 333 -47.32 -7.23 53.21
C SER A 333 -48.60 -6.52 53.65
N ASP A 334 -49.63 -6.46 52.79
CA ASP A 334 -50.91 -5.86 53.14
C ASP A 334 -51.73 -6.81 54.03
N ALA A 335 -51.73 -6.53 55.34
CA ALA A 335 -52.48 -7.30 56.33
C ALA A 335 -54.00 -7.32 56.06
N SER A 336 -54.55 -6.31 55.37
CA SER A 336 -55.99 -6.24 55.07
C SER A 336 -56.43 -7.24 53.98
N LEU A 337 -55.49 -7.72 53.18
CA LEU A 337 -55.74 -8.72 52.14
C LEU A 337 -55.63 -10.15 52.70
N ASN A 338 -54.81 -10.36 53.73
CA ASN A 338 -54.52 -11.67 54.34
C ASN A 338 -54.10 -12.74 53.30
N MET A 339 -53.38 -12.32 52.26
CA MET A 339 -53.00 -13.14 51.11
C MET A 339 -51.51 -13.52 51.17
N LYS A 340 -51.17 -14.39 52.13
CA LYS A 340 -49.78 -14.82 52.39
C LYS A 340 -49.27 -15.89 51.44
N SER A 341 -50.16 -16.54 50.70
CA SER A 341 -49.85 -17.61 49.74
C SER A 341 -49.64 -17.10 48.32
N ALA A 342 -49.24 -15.83 48.14
CA ALA A 342 -49.04 -15.29 46.80
C ALA A 342 -47.70 -15.74 46.21
N TRP A 343 -47.68 -16.23 44.98
CA TRP A 343 -46.45 -16.56 44.24
C TRP A 343 -46.51 -16.07 42.79
N VAL A 344 -45.33 -15.84 42.21
CA VAL A 344 -45.20 -15.40 40.82
C VAL A 344 -45.22 -16.61 39.90
N ILE A 345 -46.01 -16.54 38.83
CA ILE A 345 -46.09 -17.55 37.79
C ILE A 345 -45.79 -16.94 36.43
N ASP A 346 -45.16 -17.74 35.57
CA ASP A 346 -45.19 -17.50 34.13
C ASP A 346 -46.60 -17.84 33.61
N TRP A 347 -47.25 -16.86 33.01
CA TRP A 347 -48.62 -16.97 32.53
C TRP A 347 -48.69 -16.81 31.02
N VAL A 348 -48.99 -17.92 30.36
CA VAL A 348 -49.36 -17.93 28.95
C VAL A 348 -50.90 -17.83 28.85
N PRO A 349 -51.43 -16.86 28.07
CA PRO A 349 -52.84 -16.77 27.73
C PRO A 349 -53.41 -18.11 27.23
N LEU A 350 -54.66 -18.43 27.58
CA LEU A 350 -55.27 -19.71 27.22
C LEU A 350 -55.33 -19.94 25.70
N ASP A 351 -55.50 -18.87 24.92
CA ASP A 351 -55.47 -18.84 23.45
C ASP A 351 -54.09 -19.18 22.86
N GLN A 352 -53.01 -19.06 23.63
CA GLN A 352 -51.63 -19.32 23.20
C GLN A 352 -51.09 -20.67 23.69
N ARG A 353 -51.83 -21.39 24.53
CA ARG A 353 -51.47 -22.75 24.94
C ARG A 353 -51.84 -23.69 23.80
N LYS A 354 -50.87 -24.04 22.96
CA LYS A 354 -51.04 -25.11 21.97
C LYS A 354 -51.59 -26.35 22.68
N SER A 355 -52.70 -26.87 22.17
CA SER A 355 -53.20 -28.20 22.49
C SER A 355 -52.15 -29.20 22.00
N ASP A 356 -51.32 -29.72 22.90
CA ASP A 356 -50.52 -30.93 22.64
C ASP A 356 -51.43 -32.16 22.53
#